data_AF-A0A381QIU4-F1
#
_entry.id   AF-A0A381QIU4-F1
#
_cell.length_a   1.000
_cell.length_b   1.000
_cell.length_c   1.000
_cell.angle_alpha   90.00
_cell.angle_beta   90.00
_cell.angle_gamma   90.00
#
_symmetry.space_group_name_H-M   'P 1'
#
loop_
_entity.id
_entity.type
_entity.pdbx_description
1 polymer ?
#
loop_
_entity_poly.entity_id
_entity_poly.type
_entity_poly.pdbx_seq_one_letter_code
_entity_poly.pdbx_strand_id
1 'polypeptide(L)'
;MRGARAGLLAALLALAAFSASVSADEDSKVVLSDEEFSTSGPVWIGVSCLKVGCQGMELVVWADGVEERHEDPHLVEWSGWVEGNVSWQLLVDSGTESGDLGTEVILSRMDEWTEHEDLPNIVPPPGSQGEYPRINTTSPCQLHSCAAIDLLSEGVLYVGALENQSDKDAIMVVGDPGDVMLLNSLRGPSEIGVEIWHRDEELKSLVDTIERAEMGHYFEYPTQGDLWIRLVHSAEDDYSPYEFEIVRYDDDTEAPGAGELSNPWSHGEALPFYGDSSLLYHGHLAASDSQGDSLLIASGAKMKLEPLCSFTDIVSVEIVLHQMDGSSLAVGSGCAEEFETTAQTVSVEFGLTTQGRTAAWSIMLKSLKPSDGALIGDAPDMAWELGGPDFRWQVLSLGAATIEGSLDVFDTTDVFAFSVTEENGSYVRIQRIGDSPVTFTLMTLDQETGEVVNFTDGSMMIVPPGMHALMIEWGQGMGQAEGTGEYQFSLPYNGPYEPVENEFVDLSHKARGFYMFAGFMLLTPLLMVLWWNRAAIFSGAPLASDIEKHERRRLRRLRERLAEALSAESIDEREIEYSLKQ
;
A
#
# COMPACT_ATOMS: atom_id res chain seq x y z
N MET A 1 8.58 -44.20 89.29
CA MET A 1 9.05 -44.08 87.89
C MET A 1 9.86 -42.79 87.73
N ARG A 2 11.15 -42.83 88.04
CA ARG A 2 12.09 -41.69 87.90
C ARG A 2 13.21 -41.96 86.88
N GLY A 3 13.10 -43.04 86.10
CA GLY A 3 14.12 -43.49 85.14
C GLY A 3 13.83 -43.18 83.67
N ALA A 4 12.67 -42.58 83.32
CA ALA A 4 12.28 -42.38 81.91
C ALA A 4 12.56 -40.98 81.35
N ARG A 5 12.91 -39.99 82.20
CA ARG A 5 13.14 -38.60 81.76
C ARG A 5 14.60 -38.23 81.50
N ALA A 6 15.56 -39.00 82.04
CA ALA A 6 16.99 -38.76 81.77
C ALA A 6 17.45 -39.37 80.42
N GLY A 7 16.81 -40.45 79.97
CA GLY A 7 17.15 -41.09 78.68
C GLY A 7 16.69 -40.31 77.45
N LEU A 8 15.56 -39.59 77.56
CA LEU A 8 15.00 -38.81 76.45
C LEU A 8 15.78 -37.50 76.23
N LEU A 9 16.28 -36.87 77.29
CA LEU A 9 17.13 -35.67 77.17
C LEU A 9 18.53 -36.01 76.65
N ALA A 10 19.08 -37.16 77.04
CA ALA A 10 20.37 -37.64 76.52
C ALA A 10 20.28 -38.07 75.05
N ALA A 11 19.13 -38.64 74.62
CA ALA A 11 18.89 -38.96 73.20
C ALA A 11 18.67 -37.71 72.34
N LEU A 12 18.00 -36.67 72.87
CA LEU A 12 17.83 -35.39 72.17
C LEU A 12 19.15 -34.59 72.06
N LEU A 13 20.03 -34.65 73.06
CA LEU A 13 21.36 -34.04 72.99
C LEU A 13 22.34 -34.81 72.10
N ALA A 14 22.19 -36.14 71.97
CA ALA A 14 23.00 -36.94 71.05
C ALA A 14 22.57 -36.78 69.58
N LEU A 15 21.29 -36.49 69.31
CA LEU A 15 20.80 -36.12 67.97
C LEU A 15 21.18 -34.69 67.57
N ALA A 16 21.42 -33.79 68.53
CA ALA A 16 21.97 -32.45 68.28
C ALA A 16 23.50 -32.43 68.07
N ALA A 17 24.21 -33.52 68.43
CA ALA A 17 25.66 -33.67 68.24
C ALA A 17 26.04 -34.45 66.95
N PHE A 18 25.04 -34.88 66.18
CA PHE A 18 25.17 -35.42 64.83
C PHE A 18 24.35 -34.58 63.83
N SER A 19 24.37 -33.26 63.96
CA SER A 19 24.48 -32.45 62.74
C SER A 19 25.85 -32.79 62.18
N ALA A 20 25.85 -33.67 61.18
CA ALA A 20 26.97 -33.78 60.28
C ALA A 20 27.43 -32.36 59.96
N SER A 21 28.75 -32.17 59.97
CA SER A 21 29.38 -31.20 59.09
C SER A 21 28.90 -31.49 57.67
N VAL A 22 27.68 -31.04 57.35
CA VAL A 22 27.33 -30.61 56.02
C VAL A 22 28.26 -29.44 55.83
N SER A 23 29.33 -29.66 55.08
CA SER A 23 29.85 -28.57 54.29
C SER A 23 28.62 -28.01 53.60
N ALA A 24 28.17 -26.82 54.01
CA ALA A 24 27.47 -25.98 53.07
C ALA A 24 28.42 -25.96 51.86
N ASP A 25 28.05 -26.66 50.79
CA ASP A 25 28.45 -26.18 49.49
C ASP A 25 28.04 -24.71 49.54
N GLU A 26 29.02 -23.80 49.47
CA GLU A 26 28.72 -22.43 49.06
C GLU A 26 27.95 -22.62 47.75
N ASP A 27 26.63 -22.47 47.79
CA ASP A 27 25.81 -22.45 46.58
C ASP A 27 26.51 -21.46 45.67
N SER A 28 27.05 -21.95 44.55
CA SER A 28 27.97 -21.17 43.75
C SER A 28 27.15 -20.08 43.08
N LYS A 29 27.16 -18.87 43.69
CA LYS A 29 26.52 -17.70 43.09
C LYS A 29 27.10 -17.50 41.69
N VAL A 30 26.21 -17.39 40.70
CA VAL A 30 26.54 -17.16 39.30
C VAL A 30 26.31 -15.68 39.00
N VAL A 31 27.24 -15.06 38.29
CA VAL A 31 27.08 -13.70 37.75
C VAL A 31 26.15 -13.80 36.52
N LEU A 32 24.99 -13.17 36.58
CA LEU A 32 24.06 -13.10 35.44
C LEU A 32 24.21 -11.80 34.63
N SER A 33 24.55 -10.71 35.30
CA SER A 33 24.77 -9.40 34.68
C SER A 33 26.05 -8.77 35.22
N ASP A 34 26.79 -8.10 34.35
CA ASP A 34 28.03 -7.38 34.63
C ASP A 34 28.13 -6.22 33.64
N GLU A 35 27.76 -5.03 34.07
CA GLU A 35 27.66 -3.84 33.22
C GLU A 35 28.43 -2.67 33.81
N GLU A 36 28.94 -1.80 32.93
CA GLU A 36 29.62 -0.55 33.29
C GLU A 36 29.09 0.58 32.40
N PHE A 37 28.79 1.72 33.01
CA PHE A 37 28.39 2.94 32.31
C PHE A 37 29.02 4.18 32.94
N SER A 38 29.01 5.28 32.19
CA SER A 38 29.49 6.58 32.64
C SER A 38 28.36 7.60 32.53
N THR A 39 28.07 8.32 33.61
CA THR A 39 26.97 9.28 33.68
C THR A 39 27.28 10.36 34.75
N SER A 40 26.53 11.46 34.70
CA SER A 40 26.57 12.57 35.66
C SER A 40 25.12 12.89 36.03
N GLY A 41 24.76 12.65 37.29
CA GLY A 41 23.39 12.85 37.79
C GLY A 41 22.80 11.64 38.51
N PRO A 42 21.46 11.60 38.64
CA PRO A 42 20.74 10.53 39.34
C PRO A 42 20.86 9.18 38.64
N VAL A 43 21.08 8.13 39.43
CA VAL A 43 21.09 6.75 38.95
C VAL A 43 20.24 5.87 39.86
N TRP A 44 19.41 5.03 39.24
CA TRP A 44 18.70 3.94 39.92
C TRP A 44 18.86 2.65 39.12
N ILE A 45 19.12 1.55 39.83
CA ILE A 45 19.20 0.19 39.29
C ILE A 45 18.24 -0.66 40.11
N GLY A 46 17.23 -1.22 39.46
CA GLY A 46 16.26 -2.13 40.07
C GLY A 46 16.23 -3.48 39.36
N VAL A 47 16.37 -4.57 40.09
CA VAL A 47 16.23 -5.93 39.56
C VAL A 47 15.18 -6.69 40.34
N SER A 48 14.07 -6.99 39.67
CA SER A 48 12.96 -7.74 40.22
C SER A 48 12.98 -9.20 39.76
N CYS A 49 12.57 -10.11 40.64
CA CYS A 49 12.38 -11.51 40.31
C CYS A 49 10.96 -11.74 39.76
N LEU A 50 10.86 -12.31 38.56
CA LEU A 50 9.58 -12.65 37.90
C LEU A 50 8.97 -13.97 38.43
N LYS A 51 9.73 -14.72 39.23
CA LYS A 51 9.28 -15.90 39.97
C LYS A 51 8.79 -15.51 41.37
N VAL A 52 8.31 -16.51 42.13
CA VAL A 52 7.94 -16.34 43.55
C VAL A 52 9.13 -15.88 44.41
N GLY A 53 10.36 -16.08 43.94
CA GLY A 53 11.58 -15.57 44.56
C GLY A 53 12.82 -16.21 43.92
N CYS A 54 13.88 -15.42 43.79
CA CYS A 54 15.15 -15.75 43.20
C CYS A 54 16.17 -15.88 44.34
N GLN A 55 16.48 -17.12 44.75
CA GLN A 55 17.38 -17.35 45.88
C GLN A 55 18.80 -16.83 45.59
N GLY A 56 19.41 -16.26 46.63
CA GLY A 56 20.77 -15.71 46.57
C GLY A 56 20.93 -14.45 45.71
N MET A 57 19.82 -13.83 45.28
CA MET A 57 19.82 -12.60 44.47
C MET A 57 20.47 -11.45 45.23
N GLU A 58 21.61 -10.99 44.73
CA GLU A 58 22.44 -9.93 45.31
C GLU A 58 22.93 -9.00 44.21
N LEU A 59 22.65 -7.70 44.37
CA LEU A 59 23.17 -6.62 43.54
C LEU A 59 24.44 -6.06 44.19
N VAL A 60 25.54 -6.06 43.45
CA VAL A 60 26.82 -5.47 43.86
C VAL A 60 27.09 -4.26 42.98
N VAL A 61 27.22 -3.07 43.57
CA VAL A 61 27.45 -1.81 42.83
C VAL A 61 28.79 -1.22 43.25
N TRP A 62 29.57 -0.77 42.26
CA TRP A 62 30.77 0.03 42.46
C TRP A 62 30.54 1.43 41.88
N ALA A 63 30.39 2.42 42.76
CA ALA A 63 30.20 3.83 42.42
C ALA A 63 31.12 4.69 43.29
N ASP A 64 31.77 5.71 42.72
CA ASP A 64 32.65 6.64 43.43
C ASP A 64 33.75 6.00 44.33
N GLY A 65 34.19 4.80 43.94
CA GLY A 65 35.21 4.03 44.68
C GLY A 65 34.68 3.30 45.92
N VAL A 66 33.37 3.25 46.12
CA VAL A 66 32.67 2.49 47.17
C VAL A 66 32.03 1.25 46.55
N GLU A 67 32.11 0.12 47.25
CA GLU A 67 31.39 -1.11 46.92
C GLU A 67 30.20 -1.28 47.86
N GLU A 68 29.00 -1.41 47.30
CA GLU A 68 27.77 -1.67 48.02
C GLU A 68 27.14 -2.99 47.58
N ARG A 69 26.43 -3.65 48.51
CA ARG A 69 25.83 -4.96 48.31
C ARG A 69 24.42 -4.97 48.88
N HIS A 70 23.46 -5.34 48.03
CA HIS A 70 22.04 -5.36 48.35
C HIS A 70 21.50 -6.75 48.05
N GLU A 71 20.92 -7.44 49.04
CA GLU A 71 20.46 -8.82 48.91
C GLU A 71 18.99 -8.93 49.32
N ASP A 72 18.15 -9.34 48.38
CA ASP A 72 16.73 -9.62 48.59
C ASP A 72 16.26 -10.59 47.49
N PRO A 73 15.49 -11.65 47.83
CA PRO A 73 15.08 -12.65 46.86
C PRO A 73 13.97 -12.20 45.88
N HIS A 74 13.35 -11.03 46.07
CA HIS A 74 12.26 -10.53 45.22
C HIS A 74 12.64 -9.25 44.46
N LEU A 75 13.33 -8.31 45.12
CA LEU A 75 13.73 -7.04 44.52
C LEU A 75 15.04 -6.55 45.15
N VAL A 76 16.10 -6.45 44.36
CA VAL A 76 17.32 -5.75 44.76
C VAL A 76 17.39 -4.42 44.01
N GLU A 77 17.71 -3.36 44.74
CA GLU A 77 17.78 -2.02 44.16
C GLU A 77 18.93 -1.21 44.74
N TRP A 78 19.37 -0.22 43.97
CA TRP A 78 20.37 0.75 44.37
C TRP A 78 20.04 2.10 43.74
N SER A 79 20.14 3.18 44.53
CA SER A 79 20.02 4.56 44.06
C SER A 79 21.21 5.40 44.54
N GLY A 80 21.65 6.34 43.71
CA GLY A 80 22.70 7.29 44.09
C GLY A 80 22.94 8.37 43.05
N TRP A 81 23.48 9.50 43.51
CA TRP A 81 24.06 10.50 42.60
C TRP A 81 25.45 10.05 42.17
N VAL A 82 25.76 10.14 40.88
CA VAL A 82 26.99 9.63 40.30
C VAL A 82 27.70 10.71 39.52
N GLU A 83 29.03 10.79 39.70
CA GLU A 83 29.91 11.66 38.91
C GLU A 83 31.04 10.84 38.26
N GLY A 84 30.72 10.13 37.18
CA GLY A 84 31.71 9.34 36.44
C GLY A 84 31.24 7.91 36.14
N ASN A 85 32.10 6.94 36.41
CA ASN A 85 31.83 5.53 36.06
C ASN A 85 31.16 4.78 37.21
N VAL A 86 30.14 4.01 36.86
CA VAL A 86 29.49 3.02 37.72
C VAL A 86 29.58 1.67 37.05
N SER A 87 29.92 0.66 37.83
CA SER A 87 29.79 -0.74 37.41
C SER A 87 28.93 -1.49 38.40
N TRP A 88 28.18 -2.48 37.93
CA TRP A 88 27.36 -3.32 38.80
C TRP A 88 27.33 -4.77 38.32
N GLN A 89 27.14 -5.67 39.27
CA GLN A 89 27.02 -7.10 39.05
C GLN A 89 25.80 -7.66 39.77
N LEU A 90 25.09 -8.55 39.09
CA LEU A 90 24.00 -9.32 39.69
C LEU A 90 24.43 -10.77 39.91
N LEU A 91 24.41 -11.17 41.17
CA LEU A 91 24.71 -12.52 41.63
C LEU A 91 23.40 -13.23 41.98
N VAL A 92 23.24 -14.49 41.57
CA VAL A 92 22.10 -15.33 41.96
C VAL A 92 22.55 -16.77 42.20
N ASP A 93 21.75 -17.57 42.91
CA ASP A 93 22.04 -18.99 43.07
C ASP A 93 21.81 -19.77 41.76
N SER A 94 22.51 -20.91 41.64
CA SER A 94 22.38 -21.79 40.48
C SER A 94 20.94 -22.29 40.30
N GLY A 95 20.30 -21.91 39.19
CA GLY A 95 18.90 -22.28 38.87
C GLY A 95 17.99 -21.09 38.53
N THR A 96 18.45 -19.86 38.77
CA THR A 96 17.85 -18.63 38.24
C THR A 96 18.54 -18.27 36.92
N GLU A 97 17.75 -18.02 35.87
CA GLU A 97 18.25 -17.59 34.56
C GLU A 97 17.88 -16.12 34.30
N SER A 98 18.52 -15.47 33.32
CA SER A 98 18.26 -14.07 33.01
C SER A 98 16.79 -13.78 32.62
N GLY A 99 16.10 -14.76 32.02
CA GLY A 99 14.69 -14.64 31.66
C GLY A 99 13.73 -14.66 32.86
N ASP A 100 14.22 -14.95 34.06
CA ASP A 100 13.45 -14.93 35.30
C ASP A 100 13.50 -13.57 36.01
N LEU A 101 14.16 -12.57 35.42
CA LEU A 101 14.46 -11.29 36.03
C LEU A 101 13.96 -10.14 35.16
N GLY A 102 13.40 -9.11 35.80
CA GLY A 102 13.12 -7.80 35.20
C GLY A 102 14.18 -6.80 35.67
N THR A 103 14.98 -6.27 34.75
CA THR A 103 15.99 -5.24 35.05
C THR A 103 15.53 -3.89 34.55
N GLU A 104 15.60 -2.90 35.41
CA GLU A 104 15.30 -1.51 35.12
C GLU A 104 16.45 -0.62 35.56
N VAL A 105 16.83 0.32 34.70
CA VAL A 105 17.87 1.31 35.01
C VAL A 105 17.36 2.69 34.62
N ILE A 106 17.59 3.66 35.50
CA ILE A 106 17.47 5.10 35.25
C ILE A 106 18.88 5.69 35.32
N LEU A 107 19.24 6.46 34.30
CA LEU A 107 20.52 7.17 34.23
C LEU A 107 20.37 8.39 33.32
N SER A 108 21.15 9.43 33.57
CA SER A 108 21.19 10.60 32.69
C SER A 108 21.70 10.23 31.29
N ARG A 109 20.84 10.44 30.28
CA ARG A 109 21.15 10.23 28.85
C ARG A 109 21.38 11.54 28.10
N MET A 110 20.75 12.62 28.56
CA MET A 110 20.81 13.94 27.94
C MET A 110 20.97 15.00 29.02
N ASP A 111 22.05 15.78 28.89
CA ASP A 111 22.44 16.79 29.86
C ASP A 111 21.36 17.85 30.09
N GLU A 112 20.64 18.23 29.03
CA GLU A 112 19.57 19.24 29.08
C GLU A 112 18.29 18.77 29.79
N TRP A 113 18.09 17.46 29.93
CA TRP A 113 16.90 16.85 30.55
C TRP A 113 17.25 16.13 31.86
N THR A 114 18.36 16.53 32.46
CA THR A 114 18.83 16.01 33.73
C THR A 114 18.85 17.14 34.73
N GLU A 115 18.32 16.87 35.92
CA GLU A 115 18.47 17.74 37.06
C GLU A 115 19.94 17.81 37.49
N HIS A 116 20.49 19.03 37.55
CA HIS A 116 21.86 19.30 38.04
C HIS A 116 21.88 20.11 39.34
N GLU A 117 20.79 20.83 39.61
CA GLU A 117 20.57 21.60 40.81
C GLU A 117 19.13 21.32 41.27
N ASP A 118 18.96 21.21 42.59
CA ASP A 118 17.69 20.95 43.27
C ASP A 118 16.56 21.84 42.74
N LEU A 119 15.48 21.21 42.29
CA LEU A 119 14.31 21.89 41.78
C LEU A 119 13.47 22.49 42.93
N PRO A 120 12.64 23.53 42.65
CA PRO A 120 11.84 24.15 43.70
C PRO A 120 10.74 23.22 44.24
N ASN A 121 10.62 23.09 45.56
CA ASN A 121 9.59 22.25 46.19
C ASN A 121 8.15 22.75 46.06
N ILE A 122 7.98 23.97 45.56
CA ILE A 122 6.68 24.62 45.47
C ILE A 122 6.38 25.07 44.05
N VAL A 123 5.17 24.75 43.61
CA VAL A 123 4.53 25.51 42.55
C VAL A 123 4.33 26.94 43.07
N PRO A 124 4.87 27.97 42.40
CA PRO A 124 4.88 29.32 42.95
C PRO A 124 3.46 29.86 43.15
N PRO A 125 3.25 30.83 44.06
CA PRO A 125 1.91 31.37 44.31
C PRO A 125 1.36 32.15 43.10
N PRO A 126 0.03 32.36 43.03
CA PRO A 126 -0.60 33.12 41.95
C PRO A 126 0.00 34.53 41.80
N GLY A 127 0.19 34.97 40.56
CA GLY A 127 0.75 36.27 40.21
C GLY A 127 2.20 36.53 40.64
N SER A 128 2.92 35.50 41.08
CA SER A 128 4.35 35.62 41.38
C SER A 128 5.18 35.76 40.10
N GLN A 129 6.10 36.72 40.12
CA GLN A 129 7.00 37.03 39.02
C GLN A 129 8.39 36.50 39.36
N GLY A 130 9.03 35.81 38.42
CA GLY A 130 10.36 35.24 38.59
C GLY A 130 10.78 34.40 37.40
N GLU A 131 12.07 34.06 37.34
CA GLU A 131 12.56 33.00 36.46
C GLU A 131 12.34 31.67 37.17
N TYR A 132 11.62 30.76 36.50
CA TYR A 132 11.29 29.44 37.02
C TYR A 132 11.84 28.36 36.09
N PRO A 133 12.21 27.17 36.61
CA PRO A 133 12.59 26.03 35.79
C PRO A 133 11.45 25.68 34.83
N ARG A 134 11.79 25.52 33.56
CA ARG A 134 10.83 25.24 32.50
C ARG A 134 11.37 24.22 31.52
N ILE A 135 10.49 23.35 31.04
CA ILE A 135 10.78 22.36 30.00
C ILE A 135 9.88 22.57 28.81
N ASN A 136 10.47 22.47 27.61
CA ASN A 136 9.72 22.45 26.36
C ASN A 136 9.62 21.01 25.89
N THR A 137 8.40 20.50 25.82
CA THR A 137 8.10 19.08 25.58
C THR A 137 7.39 18.86 24.25
N THR A 138 7.47 19.84 23.35
CA THR A 138 6.75 19.86 22.06
C THR A 138 7.16 18.71 21.17
N SER A 139 6.16 17.98 20.69
CA SER A 139 6.33 16.92 19.71
C SER A 139 6.62 17.48 18.32
N PRO A 140 7.65 16.97 17.63
CA PRO A 140 7.86 17.26 16.21
C PRO A 140 6.93 16.42 15.30
N CYS A 141 6.18 15.47 15.86
CA CYS A 141 5.33 14.54 15.12
C CYS A 141 3.90 15.08 14.95
N GLN A 142 3.40 15.04 13.71
CA GLN A 142 2.04 15.47 13.37
C GLN A 142 1.41 14.55 12.32
N LEU A 143 0.15 14.14 12.51
CA LEU A 143 -0.62 13.28 11.62
C LEU A 143 0.07 11.95 11.27
N HIS A 144 0.96 11.96 10.30
CA HIS A 144 1.75 10.78 9.88
C HIS A 144 3.23 11.13 9.68
N SER A 145 3.59 12.39 9.90
CA SER A 145 4.92 12.94 9.67
C SER A 145 5.71 12.91 10.97
N CYS A 146 6.49 11.85 11.14
CA CYS A 146 7.60 11.79 12.07
C CYS A 146 8.86 11.48 11.28
N ALA A 147 9.94 12.25 11.42
CA ALA A 147 11.20 11.77 10.89
C ALA A 147 11.66 10.56 11.71
N ALA A 148 12.41 9.63 11.09
CA ALA A 148 12.92 8.45 11.80
C ALA A 148 13.81 8.80 13.02
N ILE A 149 14.38 10.01 13.04
CA ILE A 149 15.16 10.54 14.17
C ILE A 149 14.27 11.08 15.30
N ASP A 150 13.07 11.55 14.97
CA ASP A 150 12.09 12.11 15.92
C ASP A 150 11.37 10.99 16.69
N LEU A 151 11.33 9.78 16.14
CA LEU A 151 10.86 8.57 16.83
C LEU A 151 11.78 8.13 17.99
N LEU A 152 12.97 8.74 18.15
CA LEU A 152 13.88 8.43 19.27
C LEU A 152 13.45 9.12 20.58
N SER A 153 12.77 10.25 20.49
CA SER A 153 12.09 10.91 21.61
C SER A 153 11.05 11.89 21.05
N GLU A 154 9.78 11.49 21.08
CA GLU A 154 8.67 12.34 20.63
C GLU A 154 8.45 13.53 21.57
N GLY A 155 8.89 13.42 22.83
CA GLY A 155 8.91 14.52 23.79
C GLY A 155 10.19 14.55 24.61
N VAL A 156 10.06 14.79 25.91
CA VAL A 156 11.18 14.91 26.86
C VAL A 156 11.14 13.74 27.83
N LEU A 157 12.27 13.06 27.96
CA LEU A 157 12.55 12.09 29.01
C LEU A 157 13.40 12.78 30.09
N TYR A 158 12.77 13.25 31.15
CA TYR A 158 13.42 14.01 32.22
C TYR A 158 13.86 13.10 33.35
N VAL A 159 15.09 13.28 33.84
CA VAL A 159 15.67 12.53 34.96
C VAL A 159 16.00 13.50 36.10
N GLY A 160 15.51 13.21 37.30
CA GLY A 160 15.77 13.99 38.51
C GLY A 160 15.84 13.10 39.75
N ALA A 161 15.94 13.69 40.94
CA ALA A 161 15.92 12.95 42.18
C ALA A 161 15.45 13.76 43.39
N LEU A 162 14.61 13.11 44.19
CA LEU A 162 14.20 13.64 45.49
C LEU A 162 15.23 13.24 46.56
N GLU A 163 15.79 14.22 47.27
CA GLU A 163 16.81 13.98 48.30
C GLU A 163 16.22 13.24 49.52
N ASN A 164 14.96 13.53 49.85
CA ASN A 164 14.26 12.96 51.01
C ASN A 164 12.74 13.20 50.94
N GLN A 165 11.99 12.69 51.92
CA GLN A 165 10.52 12.84 52.01
C GLN A 165 9.98 14.28 52.04
N SER A 166 10.79 15.26 52.46
CA SER A 166 10.38 16.67 52.45
C SER A 166 10.63 17.34 51.11
N ASP A 167 11.45 16.71 50.30
CA ASP A 167 11.85 17.18 49.00
C ASP A 167 10.77 16.95 47.94
N LYS A 168 10.70 17.87 46.99
CA LYS A 168 9.72 17.90 45.89
C LYS A 168 10.34 18.68 44.76
N ASP A 169 9.99 18.30 43.54
CA ASP A 169 10.53 18.99 42.36
C ASP A 169 9.40 19.54 41.54
N ALA A 170 9.27 20.87 41.49
CA ALA A 170 8.28 21.56 40.69
C ALA A 170 8.91 22.18 39.44
N ILE A 171 8.39 21.81 38.28
CA ILE A 171 8.84 22.29 36.98
C ILE A 171 7.66 22.78 36.15
N MET A 172 7.85 23.88 35.43
CA MET A 172 6.83 24.43 34.54
C MET A 172 6.93 23.78 33.16
N VAL A 173 5.81 23.33 32.61
CA VAL A 173 5.76 22.85 31.23
C VAL A 173 5.36 24.01 30.33
N VAL A 174 6.13 24.25 29.27
CA VAL A 174 5.81 25.29 28.29
C VAL A 174 4.73 24.78 27.35
N GLY A 175 3.66 25.55 27.20
CA GLY A 175 2.56 25.30 26.27
C GLY A 175 1.52 26.42 26.30
N ASP A 176 0.41 26.21 25.62
CA ASP A 176 -0.67 27.16 25.43
C ASP A 176 -2.06 26.49 25.31
N PRO A 177 -3.15 27.27 25.45
CA PRO A 177 -4.51 26.73 25.44
C PRO A 177 -4.87 26.00 24.15
N GLY A 178 -5.23 24.72 24.25
CA GLY A 178 -5.53 23.86 23.11
C GLY A 178 -4.60 22.65 23.07
N ASP A 179 -3.37 22.80 23.55
CA ASP A 179 -2.40 21.72 23.61
C ASP A 179 -2.90 20.48 24.37
N VAL A 180 -2.53 19.33 23.84
CA VAL A 180 -2.73 18.03 24.50
C VAL A 180 -1.41 17.53 25.06
N MET A 181 -1.43 17.18 26.34
CA MET A 181 -0.28 16.65 27.07
C MET A 181 -0.42 15.14 27.25
N LEU A 182 0.68 14.42 27.11
CA LEU A 182 0.80 13.00 27.42
C LEU A 182 1.92 12.80 28.43
N LEU A 183 1.58 12.33 29.63
CA LEU A 183 2.55 11.71 30.54
C LEU A 183 2.64 10.23 30.18
N ASN A 184 3.66 9.86 29.41
CA ASN A 184 3.75 8.53 28.80
C ASN A 184 4.24 7.47 29.81
N SER A 185 5.24 7.82 30.61
CA SER A 185 5.82 6.92 31.60
C SER A 185 6.32 7.67 32.83
N LEU A 186 6.31 6.98 33.97
CA LEU A 186 6.93 7.41 35.22
C LEU A 186 7.64 6.19 35.81
N ARG A 187 8.94 6.31 36.00
CA ARG A 187 9.82 5.27 36.51
C ARG A 187 10.60 5.80 37.71
N GLY A 188 10.92 4.89 38.62
CA GLY A 188 11.64 5.18 39.86
C GLY A 188 11.41 4.06 40.87
N PRO A 189 12.02 4.15 42.07
CA PRO A 189 11.66 3.33 43.20
C PRO A 189 10.15 3.49 43.50
N SER A 190 9.55 2.49 44.15
CA SER A 190 8.10 2.20 44.14
C SER A 190 7.16 3.25 44.74
N GLU A 191 7.64 4.46 45.02
CA GLU A 191 6.99 5.45 45.88
C GLU A 191 7.09 6.90 45.35
N ILE A 192 7.08 7.10 44.02
CA ILE A 192 7.10 8.44 43.41
C ILE A 192 5.78 8.75 42.72
N GLY A 193 5.18 9.90 43.04
CA GLY A 193 3.98 10.41 42.41
C GLY A 193 4.21 11.71 41.65
N VAL A 194 3.40 11.95 40.63
CA VAL A 194 3.34 13.18 39.85
C VAL A 194 2.05 13.92 40.18
N GLU A 195 2.16 15.16 40.64
CA GLU A 195 1.04 16.08 40.78
C GLU A 195 1.00 17.05 39.61
N ILE A 196 -0.16 17.19 38.97
CA ILE A 196 -0.39 18.16 37.90
C ILE A 196 -1.07 19.39 38.49
N TRP A 197 -0.46 20.54 38.32
CA TRP A 197 -0.91 21.81 38.89
C TRP A 197 -1.21 22.83 37.80
N HIS A 198 -2.28 23.57 38.02
CA HIS A 198 -2.64 24.76 37.25
C HIS A 198 -2.39 26.00 38.10
N ARG A 199 -1.75 27.02 37.50
CA ARG A 199 -1.49 28.30 38.14
C ARG A 199 -1.79 29.46 37.20
N ASP A 200 -2.64 30.38 37.61
CA ASP A 200 -2.85 31.66 36.94
C ASP A 200 -2.55 32.86 37.88
N GLU A 201 -2.98 34.07 37.49
CA GLU A 201 -2.76 35.30 38.28
C GLU A 201 -3.55 35.32 39.60
N GLU A 202 -4.66 34.60 39.71
CA GLU A 202 -5.59 34.62 40.85
C GLU A 202 -5.65 33.30 41.62
N LEU A 203 -5.45 32.17 40.94
CA LEU A 203 -5.69 30.82 41.41
C LEU A 203 -4.45 29.93 41.24
N LYS A 204 -4.30 29.00 42.18
CA LYS A 204 -3.42 27.83 42.06
C LYS A 204 -4.21 26.61 42.53
N SER A 205 -4.36 25.61 41.68
CA SER A 205 -5.11 24.39 41.96
C SER A 205 -4.39 23.15 41.50
N LEU A 206 -4.51 22.09 42.30
CA LEU A 206 -4.14 20.74 41.91
C LEU A 206 -5.21 20.23 40.94
N VAL A 207 -4.79 19.84 39.74
CA VAL A 207 -5.64 19.32 38.68
C VAL A 207 -5.76 17.80 38.83
N ASP A 208 -4.63 17.11 38.95
CA ASP A 208 -4.60 15.65 39.07
C ASP A 208 -3.39 15.15 39.87
N THR A 209 -3.41 13.87 40.27
CA THR A 209 -2.31 13.19 40.96
C THR A 209 -2.18 11.76 40.44
N ILE A 210 -0.98 11.42 39.98
CA ILE A 210 -0.66 10.17 39.30
C ILE A 210 0.40 9.45 40.14
N GLU A 211 0.00 8.38 40.83
CA GLU A 211 0.92 7.62 41.71
C GLU A 211 1.70 6.53 40.97
N ARG A 212 1.22 6.08 39.80
CA ARG A 212 1.96 5.18 38.91
C ARG A 212 1.38 5.25 37.50
N ALA A 213 2.20 5.64 36.53
CA ALA A 213 1.81 5.57 35.12
C ALA A 213 2.11 4.17 34.57
N GLU A 214 1.30 3.16 34.92
CA GLU A 214 1.34 1.87 34.21
C GLU A 214 0.79 2.00 32.76
N MET A 215 0.15 3.13 32.44
CA MET A 215 -0.34 3.51 31.10
C MET A 215 -0.23 5.03 30.90
N GLY A 216 -0.01 5.46 29.66
CA GLY A 216 0.06 6.88 29.31
C GLY A 216 -1.20 7.66 29.69
N HIS A 217 -1.03 8.83 30.29
CA HIS A 217 -2.11 9.68 30.78
C HIS A 217 -2.21 10.96 29.93
N TYR A 218 -3.35 11.13 29.25
CA TYR A 218 -3.64 12.31 28.44
C TYR A 218 -4.42 13.35 29.24
N PHE A 219 -4.03 14.61 29.11
CA PHE A 219 -4.69 15.75 29.73
C PHE A 219 -4.48 17.02 28.90
N GLU A 220 -5.32 18.03 29.11
CA GLU A 220 -5.25 19.29 28.35
C GLU A 220 -4.42 20.35 29.07
N TYR A 221 -3.71 21.18 28.30
CA TYR A 221 -3.08 22.37 28.84
C TYR A 221 -4.12 23.40 29.31
N PRO A 222 -3.90 24.11 30.43
CA PRO A 222 -4.90 25.03 30.97
C PRO A 222 -5.25 26.17 30.02
N THR A 223 -6.55 26.48 29.90
CA THR A 223 -7.05 27.59 29.07
C THR A 223 -6.53 28.98 29.45
N GLN A 224 -6.03 29.14 30.69
CA GLN A 224 -5.40 30.37 31.18
C GLN A 224 -4.28 30.00 32.16
N GLY A 225 -3.16 30.73 32.12
CA GLY A 225 -2.05 30.50 33.04
C GLY A 225 -1.12 29.38 32.61
N ASP A 226 -0.41 28.80 33.57
CA ASP A 226 0.68 27.86 33.34
C ASP A 226 0.37 26.48 33.90
N LEU A 227 0.91 25.47 33.23
CA LEU A 227 0.93 24.09 33.68
C LEU A 227 2.23 23.80 34.45
N TRP A 228 2.09 23.13 35.59
CA TRP A 228 3.19 22.74 36.44
C TRP A 228 3.09 21.26 36.78
N ILE A 229 4.24 20.60 36.79
CA ILE A 229 4.39 19.23 37.24
C ILE A 229 5.19 19.27 38.53
N ARG A 230 4.70 18.57 39.56
CA ARG A 230 5.43 18.43 40.82
C ARG A 230 5.60 16.97 41.19
N LEU A 231 6.85 16.56 41.38
CA LEU A 231 7.20 15.23 41.87
C LEU A 231 7.13 15.21 43.39
N VAL A 232 6.56 14.15 43.93
CA VAL A 232 6.39 13.96 45.38
C VAL A 232 6.69 12.52 45.77
N HIS A 233 7.29 12.36 46.95
CA HIS A 233 7.36 11.06 47.63
C HIS A 233 5.99 10.62 48.12
N SER A 234 5.65 9.34 47.91
CA SER A 234 4.42 8.72 48.39
C SER A 234 4.61 7.88 49.66
N ALA A 235 5.85 7.52 50.05
CA ALA A 235 6.15 6.93 51.36
C ALA A 235 7.60 7.20 51.87
N GLU A 236 8.01 6.52 52.95
CA GLU A 236 9.17 6.86 53.79
C GLU A 236 10.51 6.37 53.20
N ASP A 237 10.87 6.78 51.98
CA ASP A 237 12.16 6.42 51.36
C ASP A 237 13.23 7.51 51.51
N ASP A 238 14.49 7.07 51.45
CA ASP A 238 15.69 7.91 51.27
C ASP A 238 15.81 8.34 49.78
N TYR A 239 16.97 8.88 49.37
CA TYR A 239 17.26 9.40 48.02
C TYR A 239 16.60 8.60 46.88
N SER A 240 15.74 9.26 46.10
CA SER A 240 14.84 8.63 45.13
C SER A 240 14.91 9.28 43.75
N PRO A 241 15.73 8.71 42.85
CA PRO A 241 15.76 9.08 41.44
C PRO A 241 14.44 8.78 40.73
N TYR A 242 14.03 9.66 39.83
CA TYR A 242 12.90 9.44 38.95
C TYR A 242 13.26 9.71 37.49
N GLU A 243 12.48 9.10 36.62
CA GLU A 243 12.47 9.36 35.19
C GLU A 243 11.01 9.48 34.76
N PHE A 244 10.63 10.59 34.13
CA PHE A 244 9.31 10.71 33.53
C PHE A 244 9.41 11.16 32.08
N GLU A 245 8.52 10.62 31.25
CA GLU A 245 8.40 10.99 29.86
C GLU A 245 7.14 11.81 29.66
N ILE A 246 7.30 13.01 29.10
CA ILE A 246 6.20 13.90 28.78
C ILE A 246 6.29 14.42 27.36
N VAL A 247 5.14 14.44 26.68
CA VAL A 247 4.98 14.91 25.31
C VAL A 247 3.88 15.96 25.29
N ARG A 248 4.11 17.06 24.55
CA ARG A 248 3.12 18.09 24.24
C ARG A 248 2.80 18.03 22.75
N TYR A 249 1.53 17.85 22.44
CA TYR A 249 0.97 17.96 21.11
C TYR A 249 0.43 19.37 20.94
N ASP A 250 1.07 20.12 20.05
CA ASP A 250 0.86 21.55 19.84
C ASP A 250 -0.28 21.77 18.83
N ASP A 251 -1.36 22.38 19.31
CA ASP A 251 -2.60 22.64 18.55
C ASP A 251 -2.35 23.57 17.35
N ASP A 252 -1.47 24.56 17.55
CA ASP A 252 -1.00 25.50 16.54
C ASP A 252 -0.20 24.85 15.39
N THR A 253 0.03 23.54 15.45
CA THR A 253 0.80 22.81 14.43
C THR A 253 0.17 21.50 13.97
N GLU A 254 -0.98 21.09 14.48
CA GLU A 254 -1.56 19.77 14.17
C GLU A 254 -1.88 19.58 12.67
N ALA A 255 -2.34 20.63 12.00
CA ALA A 255 -2.72 20.60 10.59
C ALA A 255 -1.52 20.66 9.62
N PRO A 256 -1.64 20.09 8.40
CA PRO A 256 -0.57 20.15 7.38
C PRO A 256 -0.08 21.55 6.98
N GLY A 257 -0.89 22.58 7.25
CA GLY A 257 -0.61 23.99 6.97
C GLY A 257 -0.21 24.82 8.20
N ALA A 258 0.00 24.18 9.36
CA ALA A 258 -0.02 24.75 10.70
C ALA A 258 -1.43 25.22 11.14
N GLY A 259 -1.63 25.27 12.45
CA GLY A 259 -2.91 25.49 13.14
C GLY A 259 -3.63 24.19 13.49
N GLU A 260 -4.75 24.34 14.19
CA GLU A 260 -5.59 23.24 14.66
C GLU A 260 -6.29 22.48 13.52
N LEU A 261 -6.50 21.18 13.68
CA LEU A 261 -7.35 20.42 12.76
C LEU A 261 -8.80 20.90 12.84
N SER A 262 -9.36 21.34 11.72
CA SER A 262 -10.72 21.86 11.70
C SER A 262 -11.71 20.75 11.38
N ASN A 263 -12.87 20.78 12.03
CA ASN A 263 -14.04 20.00 11.62
C ASN A 263 -15.18 20.91 11.10
N PRO A 264 -15.53 20.87 9.79
CA PRO A 264 -15.03 19.96 8.76
C PRO A 264 -13.64 20.34 8.22
N TRP A 265 -13.04 19.45 7.43
CA TRP A 265 -11.71 19.62 6.85
C TRP A 265 -11.59 20.90 6.03
N SER A 266 -10.59 21.73 6.33
CA SER A 266 -10.31 22.98 5.60
C SER A 266 -8.83 23.14 5.21
N HIS A 267 -8.05 22.07 5.34
CA HIS A 267 -6.59 22.08 5.24
C HIS A 267 -6.04 21.72 3.85
N GLY A 268 -6.86 21.90 2.81
CA GLY A 268 -6.47 21.69 1.41
C GLY A 268 -6.89 20.32 0.88
N GLU A 269 -6.03 19.73 0.05
CA GLU A 269 -6.30 18.45 -0.62
C GLU A 269 -6.39 17.28 0.37
N ALA A 270 -7.09 16.23 -0.06
CA ALA A 270 -7.21 15.00 0.72
C ALA A 270 -5.84 14.33 0.92
N LEU A 271 -5.63 13.76 2.10
CA LEU A 271 -4.43 13.01 2.45
C LEU A 271 -4.31 11.74 1.60
N PRO A 272 -3.10 11.30 1.27
CA PRO A 272 -2.90 10.26 0.27
C PRO A 272 -3.39 8.87 0.71
N PHE A 273 -3.79 8.10 -0.30
CA PHE A 273 -4.13 6.68 -0.22
C PHE A 273 -3.22 5.91 -1.19
N TYR A 274 -2.51 4.90 -0.69
CA TYR A 274 -1.45 4.22 -1.43
C TYR A 274 -1.76 2.73 -1.62
N GLY A 275 -1.88 2.29 -2.87
CA GLY A 275 -2.19 0.89 -3.18
C GLY A 275 -3.52 0.48 -2.53
N ASP A 276 -3.45 -0.39 -1.53
CA ASP A 276 -4.61 -0.93 -0.84
C ASP A 276 -4.91 -0.25 0.51
N SER A 277 -4.12 0.74 0.96
CA SER A 277 -4.41 1.45 2.22
C SER A 277 -3.87 2.88 2.27
N SER A 278 -4.46 3.70 3.12
CA SER A 278 -3.85 4.96 3.56
C SER A 278 -2.67 4.71 4.49
N LEU A 279 -1.95 5.77 4.83
CA LEU A 279 -1.06 5.77 6.00
C LEU A 279 -1.88 5.68 7.29
N LEU A 280 -1.20 5.37 8.39
CA LEU A 280 -1.76 5.55 9.73
C LEU A 280 -1.62 7.03 10.10
N TYR A 281 -2.74 7.73 10.20
CA TYR A 281 -2.80 9.10 10.69
C TYR A 281 -3.16 9.10 12.16
N HIS A 282 -2.57 9.96 12.97
CA HIS A 282 -2.83 10.15 14.39
C HIS A 282 -2.96 11.64 14.73
N GLY A 283 -3.79 11.96 15.71
CA GLY A 283 -4.01 13.32 16.18
C GLY A 283 -4.63 13.33 17.57
N HIS A 284 -4.97 14.52 18.06
CA HIS A 284 -5.33 14.72 19.46
C HIS A 284 -6.49 15.70 19.60
N LEU A 285 -7.52 15.27 20.31
CA LEU A 285 -8.66 16.12 20.68
C LEU A 285 -8.46 16.64 22.10
N ALA A 286 -8.36 17.96 22.25
CA ALA A 286 -8.46 18.62 23.54
C ALA A 286 -9.87 18.46 24.15
N ALA A 287 -9.99 18.52 25.48
CA ALA A 287 -11.31 18.46 26.12
C ALA A 287 -12.12 19.74 25.86
N SER A 288 -11.46 20.87 25.67
CA SER A 288 -12.07 22.14 25.30
C SER A 288 -12.46 22.24 23.82
N ASP A 289 -11.91 21.37 22.97
CA ASP A 289 -12.29 21.33 21.55
C ASP A 289 -13.66 20.66 21.36
N SER A 290 -14.67 21.51 21.38
CA SER A 290 -16.05 21.13 21.12
C SER A 290 -16.40 20.99 19.64
N GLN A 291 -15.58 21.53 18.73
CA GLN A 291 -15.81 21.42 17.29
C GLN A 291 -15.29 20.09 16.76
N GLY A 292 -14.20 19.62 17.33
CA GLY A 292 -13.56 18.38 16.94
C GLY A 292 -12.59 18.56 15.77
N ASP A 293 -11.97 17.44 15.41
CA ASP A 293 -11.04 17.35 14.29
C ASP A 293 -11.73 16.73 13.07
N SER A 294 -11.13 16.96 11.92
CA SER A 294 -11.47 16.21 10.72
C SER A 294 -10.23 15.65 10.04
N LEU A 295 -10.39 14.46 9.46
CA LEU A 295 -9.39 13.79 8.65
C LEU A 295 -9.97 13.46 7.27
N LEU A 296 -9.49 14.13 6.23
CA LEU A 296 -9.89 13.86 4.85
C LEU A 296 -8.85 12.97 4.14
N ILE A 297 -9.25 11.76 3.76
CA ILE A 297 -8.41 10.78 3.06
C ILE A 297 -8.91 10.60 1.62
N ALA A 298 -8.00 10.61 0.66
CA ALA A 298 -8.29 10.34 -0.74
C ALA A 298 -8.90 8.94 -0.91
N SER A 299 -9.86 8.81 -1.83
CA SER A 299 -10.55 7.55 -2.09
C SER A 299 -11.01 7.50 -3.55
N GLY A 300 -11.38 6.31 -3.99
CA GLY A 300 -11.93 6.04 -5.30
C GLY A 300 -13.42 5.71 -5.30
N ALA A 301 -13.93 5.52 -6.50
CA ALA A 301 -15.29 5.07 -6.74
C ALA A 301 -15.46 3.57 -6.40
N LYS A 302 -16.66 3.20 -5.93
CA LYS A 302 -17.11 1.81 -5.64
C LYS A 302 -16.12 0.94 -4.84
N MET A 303 -15.32 1.56 -4.00
CA MET A 303 -14.39 0.86 -3.12
C MET A 303 -15.15 0.25 -1.96
N LYS A 304 -14.75 -0.96 -1.57
CA LYS A 304 -15.14 -1.53 -0.29
C LYS A 304 -14.05 -1.25 0.74
N LEU A 305 -14.34 -0.38 1.70
CA LEU A 305 -13.37 0.16 2.64
C LEU A 305 -13.64 -0.30 4.07
N GLU A 306 -12.56 -0.56 4.80
CA GLU A 306 -12.51 -0.90 6.23
C GLU A 306 -11.69 0.20 6.93
N PRO A 307 -12.30 1.04 7.79
CA PRO A 307 -11.56 1.96 8.64
C PRO A 307 -11.07 1.24 9.89
N LEU A 308 -9.78 1.38 10.17
CA LEU A 308 -9.11 0.89 11.37
C LEU A 308 -8.88 2.07 12.30
N CYS A 309 -9.77 2.24 13.28
CA CYS A 309 -9.66 3.33 14.26
C CYS A 309 -9.20 2.82 15.62
N SER A 310 -8.34 3.58 16.29
CA SER A 310 -7.94 3.37 17.69
C SER A 310 -7.99 4.69 18.45
N PHE A 311 -8.59 4.66 19.64
CA PHE A 311 -8.82 5.84 20.48
C PHE A 311 -8.39 5.55 21.91
N THR A 312 -7.87 6.57 22.62
CA THR A 312 -7.50 6.43 24.04
C THR A 312 -8.65 6.72 25.00
N ASP A 313 -9.69 7.42 24.54
CA ASP A 313 -10.95 7.64 25.26
C ASP A 313 -12.15 7.58 24.29
N ILE A 314 -13.34 8.00 24.73
CA ILE A 314 -14.59 7.96 23.99
C ILE A 314 -14.61 9.07 22.93
N VAL A 315 -14.35 8.70 21.67
CA VAL A 315 -14.46 9.57 20.50
C VAL A 315 -15.69 9.19 19.67
N SER A 316 -16.49 10.18 19.29
CA SER A 316 -17.58 10.03 18.34
C SER A 316 -17.06 10.31 16.92
N VAL A 317 -17.32 9.38 16.00
CA VAL A 317 -16.86 9.47 14.61
C VAL A 317 -18.07 9.67 13.69
N GLU A 318 -17.96 10.58 12.74
CA GLU A 318 -18.88 10.72 11.61
C GLU A 318 -18.11 10.46 10.32
N ILE A 319 -18.62 9.57 9.47
CA ILE A 319 -17.98 9.24 8.19
C ILE A 319 -18.80 9.84 7.05
N VAL A 320 -18.17 10.69 6.25
CA VAL A 320 -18.79 11.42 5.13
C VAL A 320 -18.03 11.15 3.84
N LEU A 321 -18.74 10.72 2.80
CA LEU A 321 -18.18 10.55 1.45
C LEU A 321 -18.33 11.85 0.67
N HIS A 322 -17.23 12.39 0.17
CA HIS A 322 -17.23 13.54 -0.73
C HIS A 322 -17.30 13.08 -2.18
N GLN A 323 -18.22 13.69 -2.91
CA GLN A 323 -18.56 13.35 -4.28
C GLN A 323 -17.94 14.36 -5.26
N MET A 324 -17.71 13.94 -6.51
CA MET A 324 -17.16 14.80 -7.56
C MET A 324 -18.01 16.02 -7.88
N ASP A 325 -19.32 15.91 -7.72
CA ASP A 325 -20.27 16.99 -7.96
C ASP A 325 -20.29 18.03 -6.81
N GLY A 326 -19.45 17.83 -5.79
CA GLY A 326 -19.37 18.65 -4.58
C GLY A 326 -20.43 18.33 -3.53
N SER A 327 -21.27 17.30 -3.75
CA SER A 327 -22.17 16.80 -2.73
C SER A 327 -21.45 15.92 -1.72
N SER A 328 -22.07 15.72 -0.55
CA SER A 328 -21.57 14.85 0.49
C SER A 328 -22.64 13.87 0.94
N LEU A 329 -22.23 12.65 1.29
CA LEU A 329 -23.11 11.58 1.75
C LEU A 329 -22.59 11.00 3.06
N ALA A 330 -23.38 11.11 4.12
CA ALA A 330 -23.07 10.46 5.39
C ALA A 330 -23.27 8.94 5.27
N VAL A 331 -22.28 8.16 5.68
CA VAL A 331 -22.33 6.69 5.72
C VAL A 331 -22.97 6.22 7.02
N GLY A 332 -22.58 6.84 8.14
CA GLY A 332 -23.02 6.47 9.48
C GLY A 332 -22.21 7.15 10.57
N SER A 333 -22.46 6.72 11.81
CA SER A 333 -21.73 7.17 13.00
C SER A 333 -20.97 6.02 13.66
N GLY A 334 -19.83 6.35 14.28
CA GLY A 334 -18.86 5.40 14.81
C GLY A 334 -17.84 4.96 13.77
N CYS A 335 -16.78 4.27 14.23
CA CYS A 335 -15.86 3.60 13.33
C CYS A 335 -16.59 2.38 12.75
N ALA A 336 -17.09 2.49 11.52
CA ALA A 336 -17.81 1.42 10.84
C ALA A 336 -16.88 0.20 10.64
N GLU A 337 -17.42 -1.02 10.65
CA GLU A 337 -16.61 -2.20 10.31
C GLU A 337 -16.21 -2.16 8.83
N GLU A 338 -17.19 -1.93 7.94
CA GLU A 338 -16.98 -1.84 6.50
C GLU A 338 -18.03 -0.91 5.88
N PHE A 339 -17.67 -0.21 4.80
CA PHE A 339 -18.61 0.55 3.98
C PHE A 339 -18.18 0.60 2.52
N GLU A 340 -19.14 0.91 1.63
CA GLU A 340 -18.88 1.04 0.20
C GLU A 340 -18.97 2.50 -0.24
N THR A 341 -18.02 2.93 -1.08
CA THR A 341 -18.07 4.24 -1.70
C THR A 341 -18.98 4.23 -2.92
N THR A 342 -19.44 5.40 -3.35
CA THR A 342 -20.33 5.51 -4.52
C THR A 342 -19.52 5.52 -5.82
N ALA A 343 -20.20 5.51 -6.97
CA ALA A 343 -19.57 5.74 -8.28
C ALA A 343 -19.02 7.18 -8.48
N GLN A 344 -19.23 8.09 -7.52
CA GLN A 344 -18.84 9.49 -7.59
C GLN A 344 -17.94 9.91 -6.41
N THR A 345 -17.56 8.98 -5.51
CA THR A 345 -16.69 9.32 -4.38
C THR A 345 -15.26 9.62 -4.84
N VAL A 346 -14.66 10.65 -4.24
CA VAL A 346 -13.25 11.04 -4.43
C VAL A 346 -12.45 11.11 -3.14
N SER A 347 -13.13 11.20 -2.01
CA SER A 347 -12.49 11.20 -0.69
C SER A 347 -13.49 10.82 0.40
N VAL A 348 -12.95 10.38 1.53
CA VAL A 348 -13.68 10.05 2.75
C VAL A 348 -13.21 10.98 3.85
N GLU A 349 -14.13 11.64 4.51
CA GLU A 349 -13.88 12.49 5.67
C GLU A 349 -14.33 11.79 6.95
N PHE A 350 -13.45 11.79 7.96
CA PHE A 350 -13.75 11.36 9.32
C PHE A 350 -13.84 12.60 10.20
N GLY A 351 -15.04 12.97 10.61
CA GLY A 351 -15.25 13.98 11.65
C GLY A 351 -15.17 13.32 13.02
N LEU A 352 -14.32 13.85 13.90
CA LEU A 352 -14.01 13.29 15.21
C LEU A 352 -14.44 14.31 16.27
N THR A 353 -15.18 13.89 17.28
CA THR A 353 -15.62 14.78 18.37
C THR A 353 -15.56 14.06 19.71
N THR A 354 -15.29 14.82 20.76
CA THR A 354 -15.26 14.33 22.14
C THR A 354 -16.26 15.10 23.02
N GLN A 355 -16.69 14.50 24.14
CA GLN A 355 -17.61 15.14 25.09
C GLN A 355 -16.86 15.66 26.32
N GLY A 356 -15.98 16.64 26.12
CA GLY A 356 -15.24 17.25 27.22
C GLY A 356 -14.16 16.35 27.81
N ARG A 357 -13.57 15.46 27.00
CA ARG A 357 -12.46 14.59 27.40
C ARG A 357 -11.32 14.70 26.40
N THR A 358 -10.10 14.76 26.91
CA THR A 358 -8.90 14.71 26.08
C THR A 358 -8.71 13.29 25.55
N ALA A 359 -8.48 13.15 24.25
CA ALA A 359 -8.30 11.84 23.62
C ALA A 359 -7.30 11.91 22.47
N ALA A 360 -6.48 10.89 22.32
CA ALA A 360 -5.71 10.65 21.11
C ALA A 360 -6.50 9.72 20.19
N TRP A 361 -6.38 9.94 18.90
CA TRP A 361 -7.00 9.13 17.87
C TRP A 361 -5.97 8.70 16.84
N SER A 362 -6.21 7.54 16.23
CA SER A 362 -5.47 7.09 15.06
C SER A 362 -6.40 6.36 14.10
N ILE A 363 -6.27 6.66 12.82
CA ILE A 363 -7.15 6.16 11.76
C ILE A 363 -6.31 5.74 10.56
N MET A 364 -6.58 4.54 10.06
CA MET A 364 -6.11 4.05 8.78
C MET A 364 -7.31 3.58 7.98
N LEU A 365 -7.33 3.85 6.68
CA LEU A 365 -8.36 3.39 5.77
C LEU A 365 -7.78 2.32 4.85
N LYS A 366 -8.41 1.16 4.81
CA LYS A 366 -7.95 0.02 4.02
C LYS A 366 -9.00 -0.39 3.00
N SER A 367 -8.56 -0.73 1.80
CA SER A 367 -9.40 -1.36 0.78
C SER A 367 -9.42 -2.87 0.98
N LEU A 368 -10.63 -3.45 0.94
CA LEU A 368 -10.84 -4.90 1.00
C LEU A 368 -10.73 -5.57 -0.37
N LYS A 369 -10.73 -4.77 -1.44
CA LYS A 369 -10.52 -5.21 -2.82
C LYS A 369 -9.37 -4.41 -3.44
N PRO A 370 -8.56 -5.02 -4.32
CA PRO A 370 -7.59 -4.27 -5.10
C PRO A 370 -8.29 -3.17 -5.92
N SER A 371 -7.57 -2.07 -6.17
CA SER A 371 -8.06 -1.08 -7.13
C SER A 371 -7.84 -1.56 -8.57
N ASP A 372 -8.64 -1.03 -9.48
CA ASP A 372 -8.58 -1.36 -10.88
C ASP A 372 -7.53 -0.51 -11.62
N GLY A 373 -6.50 -1.20 -12.08
CA GLY A 373 -5.34 -0.61 -12.72
C GLY A 373 -4.44 0.17 -11.75
N ALA A 374 -4.20 1.44 -12.04
CA ALA A 374 -3.29 2.29 -11.27
C ALA A 374 -3.97 3.47 -10.55
N LEU A 375 -5.28 3.67 -10.79
CA LEU A 375 -6.06 4.66 -10.07
C LEU A 375 -6.63 4.05 -8.79
N ILE A 376 -7.01 4.92 -7.85
CA ILE A 376 -7.64 4.48 -6.60
C ILE A 376 -9.09 4.11 -6.91
N GLY A 377 -9.50 2.91 -6.49
CA GLY A 377 -10.86 2.39 -6.62
C GLY A 377 -11.15 1.70 -7.95
N ASP A 378 -12.44 1.60 -8.23
CA ASP A 378 -12.98 0.81 -9.33
C ASP A 378 -12.97 1.57 -10.66
N ALA A 379 -12.86 0.85 -11.76
CA ALA A 379 -12.93 1.45 -13.08
C ALA A 379 -14.38 1.83 -13.44
N PRO A 380 -14.61 2.85 -14.30
CA PRO A 380 -15.97 3.20 -14.72
C PRO A 380 -16.60 2.14 -15.62
N ASP A 381 -17.91 1.92 -15.49
CA ASP A 381 -18.68 0.87 -16.21
C ASP A 381 -19.06 1.26 -17.64
N MET A 382 -18.75 2.50 -18.03
CA MET A 382 -19.18 3.09 -19.29
C MET A 382 -18.10 3.99 -19.86
N ALA A 383 -18.11 4.14 -21.19
CA ALA A 383 -17.26 5.10 -21.86
C ALA A 383 -17.72 6.54 -21.55
N TRP A 384 -16.79 7.49 -21.65
CA TRP A 384 -17.06 8.90 -21.46
C TRP A 384 -17.96 9.46 -22.57
N GLU A 385 -18.67 10.55 -22.24
CA GLU A 385 -19.49 11.29 -23.19
C GLU A 385 -18.67 12.33 -23.98
N LEU A 386 -19.36 13.17 -24.77
CA LEU A 386 -18.76 14.22 -25.57
C LEU A 386 -17.88 15.16 -24.71
N GLY A 387 -16.56 15.12 -24.90
CA GLY A 387 -15.60 15.88 -24.08
C GLY A 387 -14.31 15.13 -23.75
N GLY A 388 -14.31 13.80 -23.88
CA GLY A 388 -13.16 12.95 -23.55
C GLY A 388 -13.24 12.37 -22.14
N PRO A 389 -12.31 11.46 -21.77
CA PRO A 389 -12.26 10.92 -20.43
C PRO A 389 -11.86 12.01 -19.42
N ASP A 390 -12.53 12.03 -18.27
CA ASP A 390 -12.10 12.78 -17.09
C ASP A 390 -11.14 11.95 -16.23
N PHE A 391 -10.84 12.42 -15.01
CA PHE A 391 -9.87 11.78 -14.12
C PHE A 391 -10.28 10.39 -13.62
N ARG A 392 -11.53 9.96 -13.80
CA ARG A 392 -11.99 8.61 -13.43
C ARG A 392 -11.46 7.53 -14.36
N TRP A 393 -11.22 7.86 -15.62
CA TRP A 393 -10.71 6.90 -16.58
C TRP A 393 -9.18 6.92 -16.58
N GLN A 394 -8.59 5.77 -16.26
CA GLN A 394 -7.17 5.59 -16.47
C GLN A 394 -6.86 5.60 -17.97
N VAL A 395 -5.98 6.51 -18.39
CA VAL A 395 -5.50 6.58 -19.78
C VAL A 395 -4.25 5.71 -19.95
N LEU A 396 -4.44 4.57 -20.62
CA LEU A 396 -3.40 3.62 -20.94
C LEU A 396 -2.59 4.10 -22.16
N SER A 397 -1.27 4.01 -22.05
CA SER A 397 -0.37 4.22 -23.19
C SER A 397 -0.08 2.90 -23.89
N LEU A 398 0.11 2.92 -25.21
CA LEU A 398 0.60 1.74 -25.92
C LEU A 398 2.01 1.38 -25.43
N GLY A 399 2.25 0.09 -25.18
CA GLY A 399 3.46 -0.39 -24.52
C GLY A 399 3.42 -0.29 -22.99
N ALA A 400 2.26 0.02 -22.39
CA ALA A 400 2.07 0.00 -20.94
C ALA A 400 2.44 -1.34 -20.31
N ALA A 401 2.85 -1.27 -19.05
CA ALA A 401 3.03 -2.42 -18.17
C ALA A 401 1.71 -3.19 -18.00
N THR A 402 1.81 -4.35 -17.34
CA THR A 402 0.66 -5.17 -16.98
C THR A 402 -0.36 -4.37 -16.15
N ILE A 403 -1.63 -4.45 -16.54
CA ILE A 403 -2.79 -3.87 -15.85
C ILE A 403 -3.58 -5.03 -15.23
N GLU A 404 -4.02 -4.82 -13.99
CA GLU A 404 -4.76 -5.77 -13.17
C GLU A 404 -6.03 -5.11 -12.65
N GLY A 405 -7.07 -5.89 -12.39
CA GLY A 405 -8.33 -5.43 -11.83
C GLY A 405 -9.27 -6.59 -11.57
N SER A 406 -10.47 -6.31 -11.07
CA SER A 406 -11.41 -7.36 -10.67
C SER A 406 -12.87 -6.99 -10.86
N LEU A 407 -13.61 -7.89 -11.49
CA LEU A 407 -15.07 -7.81 -11.60
C LEU A 407 -15.75 -8.74 -10.58
N ASP A 408 -16.96 -8.42 -10.14
CA ASP A 408 -17.78 -9.30 -9.30
C ASP A 408 -19.24 -9.42 -9.78
N VAL A 409 -20.18 -9.76 -8.89
CA VAL A 409 -21.60 -9.96 -9.26
C VAL A 409 -22.37 -8.63 -9.35
N PHE A 410 -21.90 -7.60 -8.67
CA PHE A 410 -22.47 -6.27 -8.63
C PHE A 410 -21.72 -5.28 -9.54
N ASP A 411 -20.45 -5.54 -9.78
CA ASP A 411 -19.61 -4.84 -10.72
C ASP A 411 -19.20 -5.78 -11.87
N THR A 412 -19.67 -5.49 -13.08
CA THR A 412 -19.60 -6.46 -14.20
C THR A 412 -18.91 -5.94 -15.43
N THR A 413 -18.50 -4.67 -15.42
CA THR A 413 -17.96 -3.99 -16.58
C THR A 413 -16.97 -2.93 -16.14
N ASP A 414 -15.77 -2.98 -16.72
CA ASP A 414 -14.74 -1.96 -16.56
C ASP A 414 -14.41 -1.33 -17.90
N VAL A 415 -14.22 -0.03 -17.90
CA VAL A 415 -13.83 0.73 -19.10
C VAL A 415 -12.57 1.54 -18.83
N PHE A 416 -11.53 1.22 -19.58
CA PHE A 416 -10.27 1.95 -19.61
C PHE A 416 -10.20 2.84 -20.86
N ALA A 417 -9.52 3.98 -20.74
CA ALA A 417 -9.16 4.78 -21.89
C ALA A 417 -7.79 4.34 -22.41
N PHE A 418 -7.54 4.45 -23.71
CA PHE A 418 -6.19 4.35 -24.27
C PHE A 418 -5.98 5.38 -25.38
N SER A 419 -4.74 5.83 -25.53
CA SER A 419 -4.38 6.88 -26.49
C SER A 419 -3.53 6.35 -27.63
N VAL A 420 -3.82 6.81 -28.85
CA VAL A 420 -3.04 6.55 -30.06
C VAL A 420 -2.53 7.90 -30.58
N THR A 421 -1.22 8.01 -30.76
CA THR A 421 -0.57 9.30 -31.08
C THR A 421 -0.02 9.35 -32.51
N GLU A 422 0.02 8.20 -33.18
CA GLU A 422 0.51 8.05 -34.54
C GLU A 422 -0.42 8.71 -35.56
N GLU A 423 0.13 9.55 -36.43
CA GLU A 423 -0.63 10.32 -37.44
C GLU A 423 -1.50 9.45 -38.36
N ASN A 424 -1.01 8.26 -38.74
CA ASN A 424 -1.74 7.30 -39.57
C ASN A 424 -2.49 6.24 -38.76
N GLY A 425 -2.46 6.32 -37.43
CA GLY A 425 -2.96 5.29 -36.52
C GLY A 425 -1.93 4.23 -36.19
N SER A 426 -2.32 3.26 -35.37
CA SER A 426 -1.45 2.22 -34.82
C SER A 426 -2.14 0.86 -34.80
N TYR A 427 -1.34 -0.21 -34.84
CA TYR A 427 -1.82 -1.57 -34.64
C TYR A 427 -1.99 -1.87 -33.14
N VAL A 428 -3.23 -1.95 -32.69
CA VAL A 428 -3.59 -2.20 -31.28
C VAL A 428 -4.14 -3.61 -31.15
N ARG A 429 -3.71 -4.32 -30.10
CA ARG A 429 -4.24 -5.63 -29.70
C ARG A 429 -4.13 -5.76 -28.19
N ILE A 430 -4.95 -6.63 -27.61
CA ILE A 430 -4.82 -6.98 -26.20
C ILE A 430 -3.97 -8.23 -26.08
N GLN A 431 -3.01 -8.19 -25.16
CA GLN A 431 -2.28 -9.38 -24.73
C GLN A 431 -2.79 -9.78 -23.34
N ARG A 432 -3.65 -10.80 -23.32
CA ARG A 432 -4.17 -11.41 -22.09
C ARG A 432 -3.05 -12.14 -21.36
N ILE A 433 -3.04 -12.03 -20.04
CA ILE A 433 -2.05 -12.68 -19.17
C ILE A 433 -2.84 -13.59 -18.21
N GLY A 434 -2.56 -14.89 -18.25
CA GLY A 434 -3.33 -15.88 -17.49
C GLY A 434 -4.68 -16.25 -18.13
N ASP A 435 -5.41 -17.13 -17.44
CA ASP A 435 -6.76 -17.56 -17.83
C ASP A 435 -7.79 -16.79 -16.99
N SER A 436 -8.15 -15.58 -17.44
CA SER A 436 -9.19 -14.75 -16.82
C SER A 436 -10.58 -15.07 -17.40
N PRO A 437 -11.65 -15.15 -16.60
CA PRO A 437 -13.01 -15.44 -17.06
C PRO A 437 -13.69 -14.26 -17.80
N VAL A 438 -12.96 -13.19 -18.08
CA VAL A 438 -13.47 -11.95 -18.68
C VAL A 438 -13.32 -11.92 -20.21
N THR A 439 -14.21 -11.16 -20.85
CA THR A 439 -14.16 -10.81 -22.27
C THR A 439 -13.68 -9.39 -22.43
N PHE A 440 -12.72 -9.19 -23.34
CA PHE A 440 -12.20 -7.87 -23.64
C PHE A 440 -12.72 -7.38 -24.99
N THR A 441 -13.13 -6.12 -25.06
CA THR A 441 -13.61 -5.45 -26.26
C THR A 441 -12.83 -4.17 -26.49
N LEU A 442 -12.01 -4.12 -27.54
CA LEU A 442 -11.39 -2.88 -28.01
C LEU A 442 -12.39 -2.09 -28.83
N MET A 443 -12.55 -0.80 -28.55
CA MET A 443 -13.47 0.10 -29.25
C MET A 443 -12.75 1.32 -29.80
N THR A 444 -12.85 1.53 -31.11
CA THR A 444 -12.48 2.78 -31.76
C THR A 444 -13.64 3.75 -31.65
N LEU A 445 -13.38 4.88 -31.01
CA LEU A 445 -14.33 5.98 -30.85
C LEU A 445 -14.09 7.07 -31.90
N ASP A 446 -15.17 7.64 -32.41
CA ASP A 446 -15.13 8.87 -33.19
C ASP A 446 -14.74 10.04 -32.27
N GLN A 447 -13.76 10.84 -32.67
CA GLN A 447 -13.22 11.90 -31.83
C GLN A 447 -14.13 13.15 -31.78
N GLU A 448 -15.05 13.30 -32.72
CA GLU A 448 -16.00 14.41 -32.77
C GLU A 448 -17.33 14.06 -32.12
N THR A 449 -17.80 12.81 -32.23
CA THR A 449 -19.11 12.38 -31.69
C THR A 449 -19.04 11.50 -30.45
N GLY A 450 -17.92 10.84 -30.19
CA GLY A 450 -17.76 9.84 -29.13
C GLY A 450 -18.41 8.49 -29.43
N GLU A 451 -19.00 8.30 -30.61
CA GLU A 451 -19.67 7.04 -30.98
C GLU A 451 -18.66 5.93 -31.32
N VAL A 452 -19.03 4.67 -31.08
CA VAL A 452 -18.21 3.51 -31.45
C VAL A 452 -18.25 3.29 -32.96
N VAL A 453 -17.12 3.51 -33.63
CA VAL A 453 -16.95 3.34 -35.09
C VAL A 453 -16.58 1.91 -35.46
N ASN A 454 -15.75 1.28 -34.64
CA ASN A 454 -15.26 -0.08 -34.89
C ASN A 454 -14.92 -0.78 -33.56
N PHE A 455 -15.04 -2.11 -33.50
CA PHE A 455 -14.71 -2.86 -32.29
C PHE A 455 -14.15 -4.26 -32.61
N THR A 456 -13.37 -4.82 -31.69
CA THR A 456 -12.86 -6.20 -31.76
C THR A 456 -12.85 -6.86 -30.39
N ASP A 457 -12.78 -8.19 -30.36
CA ASP A 457 -12.70 -9.04 -29.16
C ASP A 457 -11.30 -9.08 -28.50
N GLY A 458 -10.53 -8.01 -28.69
CA GLY A 458 -9.12 -7.89 -28.30
C GLY A 458 -8.12 -8.39 -29.35
N SER A 459 -8.62 -8.88 -30.50
CA SER A 459 -7.78 -9.17 -31.66
C SER A 459 -7.17 -7.90 -32.28
N MET A 460 -6.14 -8.07 -33.12
CA MET A 460 -5.42 -6.94 -33.69
C MET A 460 -6.33 -6.11 -34.61
N MET A 461 -6.38 -4.80 -34.37
CA MET A 461 -7.09 -3.84 -35.20
C MET A 461 -6.24 -2.59 -35.46
N ILE A 462 -6.59 -1.87 -36.53
CA ILE A 462 -6.01 -0.56 -36.83
C ILE A 462 -6.88 0.48 -36.14
N VAL A 463 -6.26 1.28 -35.28
CA VAL A 463 -6.92 2.33 -34.52
C VAL A 463 -6.36 3.69 -34.98
N PRO A 464 -7.21 4.65 -35.39
CA PRO A 464 -6.78 5.99 -35.78
C PRO A 464 -6.18 6.75 -34.58
N PRO A 465 -5.51 7.90 -34.80
CA PRO A 465 -5.07 8.76 -33.71
C PRO A 465 -6.26 9.32 -32.92
N GLY A 466 -6.11 9.36 -31.59
CA GLY A 466 -7.15 9.82 -30.68
C GLY A 466 -7.24 9.01 -29.39
N MET A 467 -8.32 9.27 -28.64
CA MET A 467 -8.69 8.58 -27.41
C MET A 467 -9.76 7.52 -27.69
N HIS A 468 -9.54 6.33 -27.18
CA HIS A 468 -10.35 5.14 -27.49
C HIS A 468 -10.58 4.29 -26.24
N ALA A 469 -11.60 3.43 -26.26
CA ALA A 469 -12.03 2.71 -25.08
C ALA A 469 -11.69 1.22 -25.16
N LEU A 470 -11.27 0.67 -24.02
CA LEU A 470 -11.15 -0.76 -23.78
C LEU A 470 -12.19 -1.13 -22.74
N MET A 471 -13.15 -1.97 -23.12
CA MET A 471 -14.17 -2.49 -22.22
C MET A 471 -13.85 -3.93 -21.83
N ILE A 472 -14.03 -4.26 -20.55
CA ILE A 472 -13.82 -5.57 -19.96
C ILE A 472 -15.16 -5.98 -19.34
N GLU A 473 -15.67 -7.14 -19.71
CA GLU A 473 -16.98 -7.64 -19.24
C GLU A 473 -16.86 -9.08 -18.77
N TRP A 474 -17.79 -9.51 -17.92
CA TRP A 474 -17.96 -10.93 -17.60
C TRP A 474 -18.21 -11.80 -18.84
N GLY A 475 -17.46 -12.89 -18.98
CA GLY A 475 -17.64 -13.83 -20.09
C GLY A 475 -18.96 -14.60 -20.02
N GLN A 476 -19.66 -14.71 -21.17
CA GLN A 476 -21.01 -15.31 -21.32
C GLN A 476 -21.15 -16.82 -20.96
N GLY A 477 -20.12 -17.46 -20.36
CA GLY A 477 -20.07 -18.88 -20.06
C GLY A 477 -20.17 -19.26 -18.57
N MET A 478 -20.13 -18.30 -17.65
CA MET A 478 -20.28 -18.52 -16.22
C MET A 478 -21.66 -18.06 -15.76
N GLY A 479 -22.42 -18.96 -15.13
CA GLY A 479 -23.62 -18.55 -14.41
C GLY A 479 -23.26 -17.59 -13.27
N GLN A 480 -24.23 -16.79 -12.83
CA GLN A 480 -24.19 -15.87 -11.67
C GLN A 480 -23.98 -16.62 -10.32
N ALA A 481 -23.00 -17.51 -10.25
CA ALA A 481 -22.73 -18.35 -9.09
C ALA A 481 -21.36 -17.98 -8.52
N GLU A 482 -21.40 -17.08 -7.53
CA GLU A 482 -20.37 -16.77 -6.54
C GLU A 482 -18.91 -16.85 -7.02
N GLY A 483 -18.39 -15.72 -7.53
CA GLY A 483 -16.97 -15.53 -7.71
C GLY A 483 -16.62 -14.08 -8.06
N THR A 484 -15.50 -13.60 -7.53
CA THR A 484 -14.79 -12.43 -8.04
C THR A 484 -13.90 -12.91 -9.20
N GLY A 485 -13.98 -12.25 -10.35
CA GLY A 485 -13.20 -12.53 -11.54
C GLY A 485 -12.06 -11.53 -11.70
N GLU A 486 -10.86 -11.90 -11.27
CA GLU A 486 -9.66 -11.11 -11.51
C GLU A 486 -9.24 -11.20 -12.98
N TYR A 487 -8.72 -10.10 -13.53
CA TYR A 487 -8.17 -10.04 -14.88
C TYR A 487 -6.81 -9.38 -14.90
N GLN A 488 -6.01 -9.78 -15.89
CA GLN A 488 -4.67 -9.23 -16.10
C GLN A 488 -4.38 -9.13 -17.61
N PHE A 489 -3.94 -7.98 -18.07
CA PHE A 489 -3.66 -7.76 -19.50
C PHE A 489 -2.55 -6.73 -19.74
N SER A 490 -2.09 -6.65 -20.99
CA SER A 490 -1.20 -5.58 -21.46
C SER A 490 -1.61 -5.12 -22.86
N LEU A 491 -1.28 -3.87 -23.19
CA LEU A 491 -1.49 -3.25 -24.50
C LEU A 491 -0.14 -3.09 -25.22
N PRO A 492 0.41 -4.14 -25.87
CA PRO A 492 1.70 -4.06 -26.52
C PRO A 492 1.68 -3.09 -27.71
N TYR A 493 2.77 -2.34 -27.86
CA TYR A 493 3.00 -1.51 -29.04
C TYR A 493 3.37 -2.38 -30.25
N ASN A 494 2.53 -2.41 -31.29
CA ASN A 494 2.79 -3.19 -32.51
C ASN A 494 3.22 -2.32 -33.72
N GLY A 495 3.51 -1.03 -33.49
CA GLY A 495 4.00 -0.11 -34.52
C GLY A 495 2.88 0.69 -35.23
N PRO A 496 3.27 1.78 -35.92
CA PRO A 496 2.34 2.64 -36.64
C PRO A 496 1.72 1.89 -37.83
N TYR A 497 0.51 2.29 -38.19
CA TYR A 497 -0.10 1.88 -39.44
C TYR A 497 0.59 2.62 -40.60
N GLU A 498 1.24 1.85 -41.46
CA GLU A 498 1.76 2.36 -42.73
C GLU A 498 0.74 2.06 -43.82
N PRO A 499 0.01 3.07 -44.34
CA PRO A 499 -0.88 2.86 -45.47
C PRO A 499 -0.02 2.37 -46.64
N VAL A 500 -0.38 1.20 -47.19
CA VAL A 500 0.29 0.67 -48.37
C VAL A 500 0.01 1.63 -49.52
N GLU A 501 0.98 2.49 -49.85
CA GLU A 501 0.98 3.22 -51.11
C GLU A 501 1.04 2.17 -52.22
N ASN A 502 -0.10 1.93 -52.85
CA ASN A 502 -0.17 1.09 -54.05
C ASN A 502 0.44 1.85 -55.23
N GLU A 503 1.75 2.13 -55.20
CA GLU A 503 2.50 2.33 -56.43
C GLU A 503 2.63 0.97 -57.11
N PHE A 504 1.83 0.74 -58.16
CA PHE A 504 2.02 -0.39 -59.04
C PHE A 504 3.40 -0.26 -59.72
N VAL A 505 4.43 -0.90 -59.16
CA VAL A 505 5.76 -0.94 -59.77
C VAL A 505 5.68 -1.80 -61.03
N ASP A 506 5.88 -1.19 -62.20
CA ASP A 506 5.90 -1.90 -63.46
C ASP A 506 7.10 -2.86 -63.57
N LEU A 507 6.84 -4.14 -63.31
CA LEU A 507 7.80 -5.24 -63.45
C LEU A 507 7.79 -5.87 -64.86
N SER A 508 7.11 -5.28 -65.84
CA SER A 508 7.03 -5.77 -67.23
C SER A 508 8.41 -6.03 -67.86
N HIS A 509 9.42 -5.25 -67.48
CA HIS A 509 10.80 -5.42 -67.93
C HIS A 509 11.42 -6.78 -67.56
N LYS A 510 11.01 -7.40 -66.43
CA LYS A 510 11.47 -8.75 -66.03
C LYS A 510 10.90 -9.84 -66.95
N ALA A 511 9.70 -9.63 -67.50
CA ALA A 511 9.05 -10.58 -68.41
C ALA A 511 9.46 -10.40 -69.89
N ARG A 512 10.26 -9.37 -70.22
CA ARG A 512 10.68 -9.07 -71.60
C ARG A 512 11.38 -10.24 -72.29
N GLY A 513 12.18 -11.02 -71.56
CA GLY A 513 12.87 -12.21 -72.08
C GLY A 513 11.90 -13.32 -72.49
N PHE A 514 10.86 -13.56 -71.68
CA PHE A 514 9.81 -14.53 -71.99
C PHE A 514 9.03 -14.15 -73.25
N TYR A 515 8.63 -12.88 -73.38
CA TYR A 515 7.89 -12.42 -74.56
C TYR A 515 8.72 -12.48 -75.85
N MET A 516 10.02 -12.17 -75.80
CA MET A 516 10.90 -12.36 -76.96
C MET A 516 11.02 -13.83 -77.36
N PHE A 517 11.17 -14.73 -76.39
CA PHE A 517 11.25 -16.17 -76.64
C PHE A 517 9.94 -16.72 -77.22
N ALA A 518 8.80 -16.39 -76.62
CA ALA A 518 7.49 -16.82 -77.09
C ALA A 518 7.20 -16.26 -78.50
N GLY A 519 7.54 -15.01 -78.77
CA GLY A 519 7.42 -14.41 -80.10
C GLY A 519 8.26 -15.13 -81.15
N PHE A 520 9.50 -15.49 -80.84
CA PHE A 520 10.34 -16.26 -81.75
C PHE A 520 9.77 -17.66 -82.01
N MET A 521 9.33 -18.35 -80.95
CA MET A 521 8.75 -19.68 -81.02
C MET A 521 7.47 -19.70 -81.87
N LEU A 522 6.58 -18.71 -81.70
CA LEU A 522 5.37 -18.59 -82.51
C LEU A 522 5.64 -18.23 -83.99
N LEU A 523 6.77 -17.59 -84.30
CA LEU A 523 7.17 -17.26 -85.67
C LEU A 523 7.96 -18.38 -86.37
N THR A 524 8.46 -19.40 -85.65
CA THR A 524 9.19 -20.52 -86.25
C THR A 524 8.42 -21.32 -87.30
N PRO A 525 7.09 -21.59 -87.16
CA PRO A 525 6.33 -22.27 -88.20
C PRO A 525 6.29 -21.46 -89.51
N LEU A 526 6.15 -20.13 -89.40
CA LEU A 526 6.14 -19.23 -90.55
C LEU A 526 7.51 -19.17 -91.23
N LEU A 527 8.60 -19.10 -90.45
CA LEU A 527 9.97 -19.17 -90.96
C LEU A 527 10.24 -20.49 -91.70
N MET A 528 9.70 -21.61 -91.21
CA MET A 528 9.84 -22.91 -91.86
C MET A 528 9.09 -22.98 -93.20
N VAL A 529 7.89 -22.40 -93.28
CA VAL A 529 7.13 -22.28 -94.55
C VAL A 529 7.86 -21.39 -95.55
N LEU A 530 8.39 -20.24 -95.12
CA LEU A 530 9.21 -19.35 -95.96
C LEU A 530 10.49 -20.04 -96.45
N TRP A 531 11.14 -20.86 -95.61
CA TRP A 531 12.31 -21.63 -95.98
C TRP A 531 11.99 -22.73 -97.00
N TRP A 532 10.90 -23.49 -96.81
CA TRP A 532 10.49 -24.55 -97.74
C TRP A 532 10.12 -24.00 -99.11
N ASN A 533 9.48 -22.82 -99.16
CA ASN A 533 9.10 -22.14 -100.40
C ASN A 533 10.13 -21.12 -100.90
N ARG A 534 11.37 -21.14 -100.38
CA ARG A 534 12.39 -20.15 -100.72
C ARG A 534 12.68 -20.07 -102.23
N ALA A 535 12.57 -21.19 -102.94
CA ALA A 535 12.79 -21.26 -104.39
C ALA A 535 11.62 -20.66 -105.23
N ALA A 536 10.40 -20.68 -104.70
CA ALA A 536 9.23 -20.09 -105.35
C ALA A 536 9.09 -18.59 -105.04
N ILE A 537 9.42 -18.17 -103.81
CA ILE A 537 9.24 -16.79 -103.32
C ILE A 537 10.42 -15.88 -103.72
N PHE A 538 11.67 -16.36 -103.65
CA PHE A 538 12.85 -15.52 -103.90
C PHE A 538 13.52 -15.74 -105.27
N SER A 539 13.23 -16.84 -105.99
CA SER A 539 13.84 -17.12 -107.31
C SER A 539 12.86 -17.28 -108.48
N GLY A 540 11.57 -16.96 -108.30
CA GLY A 540 10.62 -16.80 -109.42
C GLY A 540 10.38 -18.05 -110.29
N ALA A 541 10.60 -19.25 -109.78
CA ALA A 541 10.29 -20.49 -110.50
C ALA A 541 8.82 -20.92 -110.28
N PRO A 542 8.09 -21.35 -111.33
CA PRO A 542 6.68 -21.69 -111.22
C PRO A 542 6.47 -22.96 -110.36
N LEU A 543 5.51 -22.88 -109.42
CA LEU A 543 5.04 -24.02 -108.62
C LEU A 543 4.65 -25.18 -109.56
N ALA A 544 5.30 -26.32 -109.39
CA ALA A 544 5.09 -27.49 -110.23
C ALA A 544 3.64 -27.99 -110.15
N SER A 545 3.06 -28.09 -111.34
CA SER A 545 1.77 -28.62 -111.72
C SER A 545 1.61 -30.11 -111.41
N ASP A 546 0.98 -30.47 -110.29
CA ASP A 546 0.62 -31.88 -110.01
C ASP A 546 -0.87 -32.12 -109.72
N ILE A 547 -1.73 -31.13 -110.01
CA ILE A 547 -3.19 -31.22 -109.82
C ILE A 547 -3.94 -31.52 -111.14
N GLU A 548 -3.30 -31.42 -112.30
CA GLU A 548 -4.01 -31.50 -113.60
C GLU A 548 -4.20 -32.94 -114.15
N LYS A 549 -3.48 -33.94 -113.63
CA LYS A 549 -3.59 -35.34 -114.14
C LYS A 549 -4.71 -36.15 -113.48
N HIS A 550 -5.20 -35.74 -112.31
CA HIS A 550 -6.23 -36.49 -111.58
C HIS A 550 -7.66 -36.15 -112.07
N GLU A 551 -7.89 -34.94 -112.58
CA GLU A 551 -9.22 -34.51 -113.06
C GLU A 551 -9.55 -34.96 -114.49
N ARG A 552 -8.54 -35.10 -115.37
CA ARG A 552 -8.75 -35.58 -116.75
C ARG A 552 -9.18 -37.06 -116.86
N ARG A 553 -8.91 -37.90 -115.84
CA ARG A 553 -9.39 -39.30 -115.81
C ARG A 553 -10.85 -39.42 -115.33
N ARG A 554 -11.33 -38.48 -114.51
CA ARG A 554 -12.70 -38.50 -113.97
C ARG A 554 -13.74 -38.02 -114.99
N LEU A 555 -13.35 -37.08 -115.87
CA LEU A 555 -14.20 -36.58 -116.96
C LEU A 555 -14.40 -37.58 -118.13
N ARG A 556 -13.48 -38.54 -118.33
CA ARG A 556 -13.67 -39.62 -119.33
C ARG A 556 -14.71 -40.66 -118.89
N ARG A 557 -14.72 -41.06 -117.62
CA ARG A 557 -15.67 -42.06 -117.07
C ARG A 557 -17.10 -41.54 -116.92
N LEU A 558 -17.29 -40.23 -116.74
CA LEU A 558 -18.63 -39.61 -116.72
C LEU A 558 -19.24 -39.49 -118.13
N ARG A 559 -18.41 -39.34 -119.17
CA ARG A 559 -18.85 -39.31 -120.57
C ARG A 559 -19.26 -40.69 -121.10
N GLU A 560 -18.60 -41.76 -120.65
CA GLU A 560 -19.01 -43.14 -120.97
C GLU A 560 -20.34 -43.53 -120.29
N ARG A 561 -20.55 -43.10 -119.03
CA ARG A 561 -21.81 -43.39 -118.30
C ARG A 561 -23.03 -42.62 -118.79
N LEU A 562 -22.86 -41.44 -119.37
CA LEU A 562 -23.96 -40.65 -119.95
C LEU A 562 -24.35 -41.10 -121.37
N ALA A 563 -23.45 -41.77 -122.10
CA ALA A 563 -23.72 -42.31 -123.43
C ALA A 563 -24.48 -43.66 -123.39
N GLU A 564 -24.42 -44.38 -122.27
CA GLU A 564 -25.08 -45.68 -122.07
C GLU A 564 -26.49 -45.56 -121.45
N ALA A 565 -26.84 -44.38 -120.90
CA ALA A 565 -28.12 -44.12 -120.21
C ALA A 565 -29.19 -43.40 -121.09
N LEU A 566 -28.93 -43.19 -122.39
CA LEU A 566 -29.85 -42.51 -123.33
C LEU A 566 -30.38 -43.43 -124.45
N SER A 567 -30.15 -44.74 -124.39
CA SER A 567 -30.63 -45.71 -125.39
C SER A 567 -31.21 -46.98 -124.76
N ALA A 568 -32.33 -46.86 -124.05
CA ALA A 568 -33.38 -47.89 -123.98
C ALA A 568 -34.46 -47.41 -122.98
N GLU A 569 -35.43 -46.72 -123.56
CA GLU A 569 -36.78 -46.55 -123.06
C GLU A 569 -37.43 -47.92 -122.82
N SER A 570 -37.96 -48.15 -121.62
CA SER A 570 -39.32 -48.72 -121.46
C SER A 570 -39.77 -48.63 -120.00
N ILE A 571 -40.71 -47.71 -119.83
CA ILE A 571 -41.76 -47.56 -118.81
C ILE A 571 -42.22 -48.90 -118.18
N ASP A 572 -42.35 -48.93 -116.85
CA ASP A 572 -43.60 -49.39 -116.23
C ASP A 572 -43.84 -48.70 -114.88
N GLU A 573 -45.10 -48.30 -114.73
CA GLU A 573 -45.66 -47.39 -113.74
C GLU A 573 -46.39 -48.24 -112.70
N ARG A 574 -45.64 -48.83 -111.75
CA ARG A 574 -46.23 -49.55 -110.59
C ARG A 574 -45.18 -49.93 -109.54
N GLU A 575 -44.76 -48.97 -108.73
CA GLU A 575 -44.28 -49.24 -107.36
C GLU A 575 -44.17 -47.96 -106.51
N ILE A 576 -45.08 -47.01 -106.74
CA ILE A 576 -45.42 -45.97 -105.76
C ILE A 576 -46.38 -46.63 -104.75
N GLU A 577 -45.90 -47.53 -103.90
CA GLU A 577 -46.70 -47.98 -102.74
C GLU A 577 -45.95 -48.62 -101.56
N TYR A 578 -44.60 -48.74 -101.56
CA TYR A 578 -43.92 -49.55 -100.53
C TYR A 578 -42.86 -48.88 -99.63
N SER A 579 -42.86 -47.55 -99.44
CA SER A 579 -41.90 -46.95 -98.47
C SER A 579 -42.46 -45.84 -97.57
N LEU A 580 -43.78 -45.79 -97.40
CA LEU A 580 -44.39 -45.21 -96.21
C LEU A 580 -44.32 -46.25 -95.06
N LYS A 581 -43.75 -45.81 -93.93
CA LYS A 581 -43.60 -46.45 -92.59
C LYS A 581 -42.26 -47.13 -92.33
N GLN A 582 -41.34 -46.40 -91.68
CA GLN A 582 -41.30 -46.43 -90.22
C GLN A 582 -40.92 -45.06 -89.65
#